data_AF-A0A5B9CQ79-F1
#
_entry.id   AF-A0A5B9CQ79-F1
#
_cell.length_a   1.000
_cell.length_b   1.000
_cell.length_c   1.000
_cell.angle_alpha   90.00
_cell.angle_beta   90.00
_cell.angle_gamma   90.00
#
_symmetry.space_group_name_H-M   'P 1'
#
loop_
_entity.id
_entity.type
_entity.pdbx_description
1 polymer ?
#
loop_
_entity_poly.entity_id
_entity_poly.type
_entity_poly.pdbx_seq_one_letter_code
_entity_poly.pdbx_strand_id
1 'polypeptide(L)'
;TVLAKLYIELLSLPKDGNDAFKLLNFRTPTGSQGNVGDFAMIAYFVLKERCFNKGQLTIQQVNDLLDSVSNNNAAKRKDLVKKSLLQLITQSSALEQKWLIRMIIKDLKLGVSQQTLFSIFHPDAAELHSVTTDLEKVCRQLHNPSVSLSDASITLFSAFKPMLASIASVRQIEKQMNNQTFYIETKLDGERMQMHKDGDVYKYFSRNGYDYTLQFGASPLEGSLTPFIHQAFKDIQNCILDGEMMAYNPTTQTFMQKGSKFDIKRMVDDSELQTCFCVFDVLMVDDQKLGHEMLSKRYNILNTIFTPIPGRVQIVSRIQANTQKEVVDALNEAIDNREEGIVIKDPISI
;
A
#
# COMPACT_ATOMS: atom_id res chain seq x y z
N THR A 1 -8.17 -9.07 -20.20
CA THR A 1 -9.45 -9.26 -20.92
C THR A 1 -10.00 -8.00 -21.57
N VAL A 2 -10.11 -6.86 -20.86
CA VAL A 2 -10.62 -5.61 -21.47
C VAL A 2 -9.76 -5.15 -22.65
N LEU A 3 -8.44 -5.04 -22.47
CA LEU A 3 -7.50 -4.68 -23.55
C LEU A 3 -7.59 -5.64 -24.74
N ALA A 4 -7.69 -6.95 -24.51
CA ALA A 4 -7.84 -7.95 -25.57
C ALA A 4 -9.08 -7.70 -26.44
N LYS A 5 -10.25 -7.46 -25.81
CA LYS A 5 -11.49 -7.15 -26.55
C LYS A 5 -11.37 -5.85 -27.35
N LEU A 6 -10.71 -4.84 -26.79
CA LEU A 6 -10.50 -3.55 -27.45
C LEU A 6 -9.61 -3.70 -28.68
N TYR A 7 -8.52 -4.48 -28.60
CA TYR A 7 -7.66 -4.78 -29.74
C TYR A 7 -8.36 -5.58 -30.84
N ILE A 8 -9.18 -6.57 -30.48
CA ILE A 8 -9.96 -7.35 -31.44
C ILE A 8 -10.91 -6.44 -32.23
N GLU A 9 -11.59 -5.53 -31.55
CA GLU A 9 -12.50 -4.58 -32.18
C GLU A 9 -11.75 -3.59 -33.07
N LEU A 10 -10.69 -2.97 -32.55
CA LEU A 10 -9.92 -1.93 -33.25
C LEU A 10 -9.23 -2.44 -34.51
N LEU A 11 -8.65 -3.64 -34.44
CA LEU A 11 -7.98 -4.27 -35.57
C LEU A 11 -8.94 -5.05 -36.48
N SER A 12 -10.24 -5.03 -36.18
CA SER A 12 -11.27 -5.80 -36.89
C SER A 12 -10.88 -7.28 -37.05
N LEU A 13 -10.32 -7.88 -36.00
CA LEU A 13 -9.91 -9.29 -36.03
C LEU A 13 -11.15 -10.18 -36.12
N PRO A 14 -11.13 -11.26 -36.92
CA PRO A 14 -12.20 -12.27 -36.89
C PRO A 14 -12.36 -12.80 -35.46
N LYS A 15 -13.58 -12.77 -34.94
CA LYS A 15 -13.87 -13.15 -33.54
C LYS A 15 -13.42 -14.57 -33.21
N ASP A 16 -13.56 -15.47 -34.19
CA ASP A 16 -13.15 -16.88 -34.10
C ASP A 16 -11.75 -17.14 -34.70
N GLY A 17 -11.03 -16.07 -35.04
CA GLY A 17 -9.70 -16.13 -35.61
C GLY A 17 -8.62 -16.45 -34.56
N ASN A 18 -7.52 -17.04 -35.02
CA ASN A 18 -6.39 -17.45 -34.16
C ASN A 18 -5.82 -16.29 -33.32
N ASP A 19 -5.70 -15.09 -33.89
CA ASP A 19 -5.15 -13.92 -33.19
C ASP A 19 -6.10 -13.40 -32.09
N ALA A 20 -7.41 -13.39 -32.35
CA ALA A 20 -8.42 -13.04 -31.35
C ALA A 20 -8.42 -14.06 -30.21
N PHE A 21 -8.34 -15.35 -30.54
CA PHE A 21 -8.22 -16.44 -29.57
C PHE A 21 -6.97 -16.28 -28.69
N LYS A 22 -5.79 -16.01 -29.28
CA LYS A 22 -4.54 -15.79 -28.55
C LYS A 22 -4.61 -14.59 -27.60
N LEU A 23 -5.21 -13.48 -28.02
CA LEU A 23 -5.36 -12.28 -27.17
C LEU A 23 -6.27 -12.53 -25.97
N LEU A 24 -7.39 -13.25 -26.16
CA LEU A 24 -8.33 -13.57 -25.08
C LEU A 24 -7.77 -14.64 -24.14
N ASN A 25 -7.05 -15.61 -24.67
CA ASN A 25 -6.53 -16.79 -23.97
C ASN A 25 -5.01 -16.75 -23.80
N PHE A 26 -4.44 -15.56 -23.55
CA PHE A 26 -2.99 -15.34 -23.52
C PHE A 26 -2.22 -16.15 -22.45
N ARG A 27 -2.94 -16.75 -21.50
CA ARG A 27 -2.40 -17.65 -20.46
C ARG A 27 -2.41 -19.12 -20.87
N THR A 28 -3.16 -19.48 -21.91
CA THR A 28 -3.24 -20.85 -22.41
C THR A 28 -2.01 -21.13 -23.27
N PRO A 29 -1.23 -22.19 -22.99
CA PRO A 29 -0.07 -22.52 -23.78
C PRO A 29 -0.50 -22.97 -25.19
N THR A 30 -0.30 -22.10 -26.18
CA THR A 30 -0.33 -22.48 -27.60
C THR A 30 1.09 -22.88 -27.99
N GLY A 31 1.29 -24.13 -28.40
CA GLY A 31 2.62 -24.74 -28.55
C GLY A 31 3.72 -23.89 -29.22
N SER A 32 4.95 -24.13 -28.75
CA SER A 32 6.23 -23.82 -29.39
C SER A 32 6.77 -22.38 -29.39
N GLN A 33 6.22 -21.42 -28.63
CA GLN A 33 6.91 -20.14 -28.39
C GLN A 33 6.73 -19.64 -26.94
N GLY A 34 7.86 -19.30 -26.29
CA GLY A 34 8.00 -18.98 -24.87
C GLY A 34 7.39 -17.65 -24.39
N ASN A 35 6.27 -17.19 -24.97
CA ASN A 35 5.60 -15.94 -24.60
C ASN A 35 4.28 -16.17 -23.82
N VAL A 36 4.03 -17.39 -23.36
CA VAL A 36 2.82 -17.74 -22.60
C VAL A 36 2.77 -16.88 -21.33
N GLY A 37 1.65 -16.17 -21.13
CA GLY A 37 1.44 -15.30 -19.97
C GLY A 37 1.93 -13.85 -20.11
N ASP A 38 2.71 -13.49 -21.15
CA ASP A 38 3.03 -12.09 -21.45
C ASP A 38 2.08 -11.54 -22.51
N PHE A 39 0.98 -10.93 -22.04
CA PHE A 39 -0.03 -10.32 -22.91
C PHE A 39 0.54 -9.23 -23.82
N ALA A 40 1.51 -8.44 -23.35
CA ALA A 40 2.08 -7.35 -24.14
C ALA A 40 2.89 -7.89 -25.32
N MET A 41 3.66 -8.95 -25.12
CA MET A 41 4.40 -9.63 -26.21
C MET A 41 3.47 -10.29 -27.22
N ILE A 42 2.41 -10.96 -26.75
CA ILE A 42 1.39 -11.55 -27.64
C ILE A 42 0.72 -10.47 -28.49
N ALA A 43 0.30 -9.37 -27.86
CA ALA A 43 -0.28 -8.23 -28.56
C ALA A 43 0.70 -7.62 -29.57
N TYR A 44 1.98 -7.47 -29.22
CA TYR A 44 3.00 -6.96 -30.14
C TYR A 44 3.10 -7.79 -31.42
N PHE A 45 3.12 -9.12 -31.34
CA PHE A 45 3.20 -9.96 -32.54
C PHE A 45 1.95 -9.87 -33.42
N VAL A 46 0.77 -9.70 -32.82
CA VAL A 46 -0.47 -9.44 -33.58
C VAL A 46 -0.43 -8.06 -34.26
N LEU A 47 0.14 -7.05 -33.57
CA LEU A 47 0.19 -5.66 -34.02
C LEU A 47 1.29 -5.40 -35.06
N LYS A 48 2.44 -6.07 -34.97
CA LYS A 48 3.61 -5.81 -35.83
C LYS A 48 3.30 -5.92 -37.32
N GLU A 49 2.43 -6.86 -37.69
CA GLU A 49 2.01 -7.10 -39.08
C GLU A 49 0.84 -6.19 -39.53
N ARG A 50 0.29 -5.35 -38.64
CA ARG A 50 -0.94 -4.58 -38.88
C ARG A 50 -0.81 -3.09 -38.62
N CYS A 51 0.13 -2.67 -37.77
CA CYS A 51 0.33 -1.29 -37.36
C CYS A 51 1.68 -0.77 -37.85
N PHE A 52 1.67 -0.13 -39.03
CA PHE A 52 2.86 0.44 -39.67
C PHE A 52 3.13 1.91 -39.33
N ASN A 53 2.21 2.55 -38.59
CA ASN A 53 2.33 3.95 -38.23
C ASN A 53 3.50 4.19 -37.25
N LYS A 54 4.19 5.31 -37.41
CA LYS A 54 5.13 5.83 -36.40
C LYS A 54 4.34 6.52 -35.28
N GLY A 55 4.83 6.38 -34.04
CA GLY A 55 4.28 7.11 -32.90
C GLY A 55 4.44 8.61 -33.05
N GLN A 56 3.46 9.36 -32.51
CA GLN A 56 3.44 10.83 -32.55
C GLN A 56 3.26 11.45 -31.16
N LEU A 57 3.00 10.63 -30.14
CA LEU A 57 2.70 11.11 -28.80
C LEU A 57 3.98 11.44 -28.03
N THR A 58 3.99 12.58 -27.34
CA THR A 58 5.00 12.90 -26.34
C THR A 58 4.74 12.15 -25.03
N ILE A 59 5.73 12.08 -24.13
CA ILE A 59 5.57 11.49 -22.79
C ILE A 59 4.45 12.20 -22.02
N GLN A 60 4.32 13.53 -22.14
CA GLN A 60 3.25 14.30 -21.51
C GLN A 60 1.88 13.85 -22.02
N GLN A 61 1.70 13.77 -23.34
CA GLN A 61 0.42 13.36 -23.94
C GLN A 61 0.04 11.92 -23.58
N VAL A 62 1.02 11.03 -23.45
CA VAL A 62 0.78 9.67 -22.94
C VAL A 62 0.25 9.72 -21.51
N ASN A 63 0.87 10.51 -20.62
CA ASN A 63 0.38 10.66 -19.24
C ASN A 63 -1.02 11.30 -19.19
N ASP A 64 -1.27 12.36 -19.96
CA ASP A 64 -2.60 13.01 -20.03
C ASP A 64 -3.70 12.02 -20.45
N LEU A 65 -3.41 11.14 -21.40
CA LEU A 65 -4.35 10.10 -21.85
C LEU A 65 -4.52 8.99 -20.79
N LEU A 66 -3.47 8.60 -20.07
CA LEU A 66 -3.56 7.66 -18.97
C LEU A 66 -4.35 8.24 -17.78
N ASP A 67 -4.20 9.53 -17.50
CA ASP A 67 -4.99 10.27 -16.52
C ASP A 67 -6.47 10.29 -16.93
N SER A 68 -6.76 10.57 -18.20
CA SER A 68 -8.12 10.47 -18.75
C SER A 68 -8.69 9.06 -18.58
N VAL A 69 -7.92 8.00 -18.83
CA VAL A 69 -8.35 6.61 -18.59
C VAL A 69 -8.67 6.37 -17.11
N SER A 70 -7.79 6.79 -16.21
CA SER A 70 -7.96 6.62 -14.76
C SER A 70 -9.19 7.36 -14.24
N ASN A 71 -9.30 8.66 -14.54
CA ASN A 71 -10.38 9.53 -14.09
C ASN A 71 -11.75 9.08 -14.64
N ASN A 72 -11.81 8.68 -15.91
CA ASN A 72 -13.06 8.16 -16.49
C ASN A 72 -13.44 6.80 -15.92
N ASN A 73 -12.48 5.94 -15.57
CA ASN A 73 -12.77 4.68 -14.91
C ASN A 73 -13.31 4.91 -13.48
N ALA A 74 -12.72 5.83 -12.72
CA ALA A 74 -13.22 6.23 -11.40
C ALA A 74 -14.66 6.77 -11.47
N ALA A 75 -14.97 7.58 -12.50
CA ALA A 75 -16.30 8.09 -12.78
C ALA A 75 -17.25 7.06 -13.44
N LYS A 76 -16.83 5.80 -13.62
CA LYS A 76 -17.61 4.72 -14.27
C LYS A 76 -18.04 5.01 -15.72
N ARG A 77 -17.33 5.90 -16.44
CA ARG A 77 -17.62 6.32 -17.83
C ARG A 77 -16.88 5.44 -18.85
N LYS A 78 -17.39 4.22 -19.06
CA LYS A 78 -16.74 3.18 -19.90
C LYS A 78 -16.44 3.63 -21.33
N ASP A 79 -17.33 4.40 -21.97
CA ASP A 79 -17.14 4.85 -23.35
C ASP A 79 -15.99 5.84 -23.48
N LEU A 80 -15.78 6.71 -22.48
CA LEU A 80 -14.67 7.66 -22.47
C LEU A 80 -13.32 6.98 -22.18
N VAL A 81 -13.33 5.93 -21.35
CA VAL A 81 -12.15 5.05 -21.17
C VAL A 81 -11.76 4.43 -22.51
N LYS A 82 -12.73 3.84 -23.23
CA LYS A 82 -12.52 3.26 -24.56
C LYS A 82 -11.98 4.29 -25.55
N LYS A 83 -12.54 5.50 -25.57
CA LYS A 83 -12.09 6.60 -26.44
C LYS A 83 -10.63 7.01 -26.16
N SER A 84 -10.25 7.12 -24.89
CA SER A 84 -8.88 7.50 -24.50
C SER A 84 -7.87 6.40 -24.85
N LEU A 85 -8.23 5.12 -24.62
CA LEU A 85 -7.41 3.99 -25.05
C LEU A 85 -7.26 3.90 -26.57
N LEU A 86 -8.33 4.19 -27.31
CA LEU A 86 -8.31 4.24 -28.78
C LEU A 86 -7.33 5.31 -29.28
N GLN A 87 -7.30 6.48 -28.65
CA GLN A 87 -6.35 7.55 -28.99
C GLN A 87 -4.89 7.12 -28.73
N LEU A 88 -4.61 6.47 -27.60
CA LEU A 88 -3.28 5.90 -27.31
C LEU A 88 -2.86 4.90 -28.39
N ILE A 89 -3.74 3.98 -28.76
CA ILE A 89 -3.41 2.91 -29.71
C ILE A 89 -3.22 3.44 -31.13
N THR A 90 -4.13 4.30 -31.61
CA THR A 90 -4.10 4.79 -33.00
C THR A 90 -2.93 5.71 -33.30
N GLN A 91 -2.37 6.38 -32.28
CA GLN A 91 -1.26 7.32 -32.40
C GLN A 91 0.10 6.74 -31.95
N SER A 92 0.16 5.42 -31.72
CA SER A 92 1.36 4.72 -31.27
C SER A 92 1.73 3.57 -32.22
N SER A 93 3.01 3.37 -32.45
CA SER A 93 3.54 2.20 -33.17
C SER A 93 3.30 0.90 -32.40
N ALA A 94 3.41 -0.25 -33.07
CA ALA A 94 3.29 -1.56 -32.43
C ALA A 94 4.26 -1.72 -31.23
N LEU A 95 5.48 -1.20 -31.36
CA LEU A 95 6.49 -1.28 -30.30
C LEU A 95 6.14 -0.40 -29.09
N GLU A 96 5.65 0.82 -29.31
CA GLU A 96 5.20 1.70 -28.23
C GLU A 96 3.98 1.11 -27.52
N GLN A 97 3.03 0.55 -28.26
CA GLN A 97 1.85 -0.11 -27.69
C GLN A 97 2.21 -1.29 -26.78
N LYS A 98 3.25 -2.07 -27.12
CA LYS A 98 3.78 -3.11 -26.22
C LYS A 98 4.14 -2.53 -24.85
N TRP A 99 4.83 -1.40 -24.82
CA TRP A 99 5.24 -0.74 -23.58
C TRP A 99 4.08 -0.05 -22.87
N LEU A 100 3.16 0.58 -23.60
CA LEU A 100 1.93 1.16 -23.04
C LEU A 100 1.09 0.09 -22.34
N ILE A 101 0.93 -1.11 -22.94
CA ILE A 101 0.24 -2.23 -22.30
C ILE A 101 0.91 -2.59 -20.97
N ARG A 102 2.26 -2.67 -20.95
CA ARG A 102 3.02 -2.96 -19.72
C ARG A 102 2.86 -1.87 -18.66
N MET A 103 2.83 -0.60 -19.06
CA MET A 103 2.56 0.54 -18.15
C MET A 103 1.15 0.47 -17.57
N ILE A 104 0.13 0.18 -18.38
CA ILE A 104 -1.26 0.02 -17.94
C ILE A 104 -1.40 -1.16 -16.96
N ILE A 105 -0.71 -2.27 -17.22
CA ILE A 105 -0.69 -3.44 -16.34
C ILE A 105 0.17 -3.20 -15.08
N LYS A 106 1.04 -2.19 -15.10
CA LYS A 106 2.04 -1.88 -14.07
C LYS A 106 3.08 -3.00 -13.87
N ASP A 107 3.45 -3.69 -14.95
CA ASP A 107 4.50 -4.71 -14.98
C ASP A 107 5.37 -4.58 -16.24
N LEU A 108 6.53 -3.92 -16.10
CA LEU A 108 7.40 -3.56 -17.22
C LEU A 108 8.35 -4.68 -17.64
N LYS A 109 8.60 -5.67 -16.76
CA LYS A 109 9.54 -6.78 -16.99
C LYS A 109 10.92 -6.32 -17.50
N LEU A 110 11.50 -5.30 -16.87
CA LEU A 110 12.81 -4.75 -17.26
C LEU A 110 14.00 -5.64 -16.86
N GLY A 111 13.80 -6.60 -15.95
CA GLY A 111 14.89 -7.41 -15.41
C GLY A 111 15.78 -6.70 -14.39
N VAL A 112 15.39 -5.48 -13.97
CA VAL A 112 16.06 -4.69 -12.93
C VAL A 112 15.09 -4.35 -11.82
N SER A 113 15.60 -4.22 -10.60
CA SER A 113 14.78 -3.87 -9.43
C SER A 113 14.50 -2.36 -9.37
N GLN A 114 13.42 -1.98 -8.67
CA GLN A 114 13.14 -0.58 -8.36
C GLN A 114 14.29 0.07 -7.57
N GLN A 115 14.93 -0.68 -6.66
CA GLN A 115 16.07 -0.19 -5.89
C GLN A 115 17.23 0.20 -6.81
N THR A 116 17.52 -0.63 -7.81
CA THR A 116 18.55 -0.34 -8.82
C THR A 116 18.24 0.94 -9.59
N LEU A 117 16.98 1.14 -10.00
CA LEU A 117 16.56 2.35 -10.71
C LEU A 117 16.73 3.60 -9.83
N PHE A 118 16.36 3.53 -8.54
CA PHE A 118 16.58 4.64 -7.61
C PHE A 118 18.07 4.95 -7.44
N SER A 119 18.91 3.95 -7.22
CA SER A 119 20.35 4.15 -7.08
C SER A 119 21.01 4.75 -8.33
N ILE A 120 20.48 4.47 -9.53
CA ILE A 120 20.92 5.11 -10.77
C ILE A 120 20.45 6.56 -10.85
N PHE A 121 19.23 6.86 -10.39
CA PHE A 121 18.65 8.21 -10.43
C PHE A 121 19.32 9.16 -9.44
N HIS A 122 19.39 8.77 -8.16
CA HIS A 122 20.03 9.55 -7.09
C HIS A 122 20.31 8.66 -5.87
N PRO A 123 21.45 8.78 -5.16
CA PRO A 123 21.75 8.01 -3.95
C PRO A 123 20.62 8.02 -2.91
N ASP A 124 20.05 9.20 -2.64
CA ASP A 124 18.99 9.41 -1.65
C ASP A 124 17.56 9.06 -2.15
N ALA A 125 17.38 8.65 -3.41
CA ALA A 125 16.04 8.48 -3.98
C ALA A 125 15.23 7.36 -3.31
N ALA A 126 15.89 6.26 -2.97
CA ALA A 126 15.23 5.15 -2.29
C ALA A 126 14.77 5.53 -0.89
N GLU A 127 15.60 6.29 -0.17
CA GLU A 127 15.31 6.76 1.19
C GLU A 127 14.16 7.77 1.18
N LEU A 128 14.24 8.81 0.34
CA LEU A 128 13.18 9.81 0.20
C LEU A 128 11.86 9.17 -0.24
N HIS A 129 11.89 8.22 -1.17
CA HIS A 129 10.68 7.50 -1.57
C HIS A 129 10.11 6.65 -0.41
N SER A 130 10.96 6.15 0.49
CA SER A 130 10.49 5.34 1.62
C SER A 130 9.68 6.17 2.62
N VAL A 131 9.97 7.46 2.77
CA VAL A 131 9.26 8.38 3.68
C VAL A 131 8.19 9.26 3.03
N THR A 132 8.02 9.18 1.70
CA THR A 132 7.05 10.01 0.95
C THR A 132 6.10 9.24 0.05
N THR A 133 6.49 8.06 -0.45
CA THR A 133 5.73 7.28 -1.45
C THR A 133 5.31 8.12 -2.67
N ASP A 134 6.11 9.11 -3.04
CA ASP A 134 5.80 10.11 -4.07
C ASP A 134 6.96 10.24 -5.08
N LEU A 135 6.74 9.74 -6.30
CA LEU A 135 7.73 9.80 -7.37
C LEU A 135 7.95 11.22 -7.89
N GLU A 136 6.92 12.08 -7.91
CA GLU A 136 7.06 13.47 -8.36
C GLU A 136 7.95 14.25 -7.39
N LYS A 137 7.71 14.10 -6.08
CA LYS A 137 8.52 14.72 -5.04
C LYS A 137 9.97 14.26 -5.09
N VAL A 138 10.21 12.96 -5.29
CA VAL A 138 11.56 12.40 -5.49
C VAL A 138 12.23 13.03 -6.72
N CYS A 139 11.57 13.01 -7.88
CA CYS A 139 12.12 13.57 -9.11
C CYS A 139 12.41 15.07 -9.01
N ARG A 140 11.55 15.82 -8.31
CA ARG A 140 11.67 17.28 -8.17
C ARG A 140 12.76 17.69 -7.17
N GLN A 141 12.82 17.04 -6.01
CA GLN A 141 13.79 17.40 -4.96
C GLN A 141 15.20 16.90 -5.30
N LEU A 142 15.31 15.73 -5.93
CA LEU A 142 16.59 15.09 -6.28
C LEU A 142 16.94 15.27 -7.75
N HIS A 143 16.46 16.35 -8.38
CA HIS A 143 16.72 16.62 -9.80
C HIS A 143 18.21 16.80 -10.09
N ASN A 144 18.97 17.36 -9.15
CA ASN A 144 20.42 17.50 -9.26
C ASN A 144 21.12 16.30 -8.57
N PRO A 145 21.78 15.40 -9.31
CA PRO A 145 22.42 14.20 -8.75
C PRO A 145 23.61 14.49 -7.83
N SER A 146 24.09 15.74 -7.77
CA SER A 146 25.21 16.15 -6.92
C SER A 146 24.77 16.80 -5.61
N VAL A 147 23.47 16.98 -5.38
CA VAL A 147 22.94 17.64 -4.17
C VAL A 147 22.15 16.65 -3.35
N SER A 148 22.75 16.20 -2.25
CA SER A 148 22.09 15.33 -1.28
C SER A 148 21.11 16.08 -0.39
N LEU A 149 20.11 15.35 0.11
CA LEU A 149 19.21 15.83 1.15
C LEU A 149 19.92 15.81 2.50
N SER A 150 19.65 16.83 3.32
CA SER A 150 20.18 16.89 4.69
C SER A 150 19.44 15.97 5.66
N ASP A 151 18.16 15.72 5.43
CA ASP A 151 17.30 14.88 6.28
C ASP A 151 16.11 14.32 5.48
N ALA A 152 16.08 13.01 5.24
CA ALA A 152 14.98 12.29 4.60
C ALA A 152 14.09 11.61 5.67
N SER A 153 13.42 12.41 6.49
CA SER A 153 12.56 11.93 7.57
C SER A 153 11.08 11.81 7.18
N ILE A 154 10.32 11.08 8.00
CA ILE A 154 8.86 11.07 7.97
C ILE A 154 8.30 12.46 8.25
N THR A 155 7.31 12.88 7.45
CA THR A 155 6.69 14.20 7.52
C THR A 155 5.18 14.10 7.60
N LEU A 156 4.55 15.10 8.24
CA LEU A 156 3.10 15.16 8.38
C LEU A 156 2.42 15.18 7.00
N PHE A 157 1.29 14.47 6.89
CA PHE A 157 0.50 14.29 5.67
C PHE A 157 1.22 13.69 4.44
N SER A 158 2.43 13.12 4.61
CA SER A 158 3.10 12.32 3.58
C SER A 158 3.06 10.83 3.95
N ALA A 159 2.62 9.98 3.03
CA ALA A 159 2.60 8.53 3.23
C ALA A 159 4.02 7.97 3.30
N PHE A 160 4.29 7.07 4.25
CA PHE A 160 5.59 6.40 4.35
C PHE A 160 5.38 4.90 4.22
N LYS A 161 6.40 4.18 3.75
CA LYS A 161 6.39 2.72 3.69
C LYS A 161 6.48 2.18 5.13
N PRO A 162 5.45 1.47 5.65
CA PRO A 162 5.52 0.96 7.01
C PRO A 162 6.65 -0.04 7.19
N MET A 163 7.23 -0.08 8.39
CA MET A 163 8.22 -1.09 8.78
C MET A 163 7.59 -2.49 8.69
N LEU A 164 8.36 -3.45 8.17
CA LEU A 164 7.91 -4.83 7.97
C LEU A 164 8.56 -5.78 8.97
N ALA A 165 7.86 -6.86 9.30
CA ALA A 165 8.41 -7.97 10.08
C ALA A 165 9.02 -9.03 9.16
N SER A 166 10.16 -9.59 9.56
CA SER A 166 10.72 -10.81 8.97
C SER A 166 10.18 -12.06 9.67
N ILE A 167 10.07 -13.17 8.95
CA ILE A 167 9.78 -14.47 9.56
C ILE A 167 10.95 -14.87 10.46
N ALA A 168 10.67 -15.17 11.72
CA ALA A 168 11.66 -15.58 12.70
C ALA A 168 11.51 -17.06 13.07
N SER A 169 12.63 -17.72 13.33
CA SER A 169 12.64 -19.06 13.92
C SER A 169 12.64 -18.93 15.44
N VAL A 170 11.66 -19.55 16.11
CA VAL A 170 11.55 -19.54 17.58
C VAL A 170 12.85 -20.01 18.25
N ARG A 171 13.57 -20.97 17.64
CA ARG A 171 14.84 -21.48 18.18
C ARG A 171 15.99 -20.47 18.16
N GLN A 172 15.86 -19.40 17.38
CA GLN A 172 16.91 -18.39 17.20
C GLN A 172 16.51 -17.04 17.80
N ILE A 173 15.34 -16.94 18.43
CA ILE A 173 14.76 -15.65 18.79
C ILE A 173 15.61 -14.89 19.81
N GLU A 174 16.12 -15.57 20.84
CA GLU A 174 16.99 -14.96 21.84
C GLU A 174 18.25 -14.38 21.18
N LYS A 175 18.89 -15.14 20.29
CA LYS A 175 20.06 -14.68 19.53
C LYS A 175 19.73 -13.51 18.61
N GLN A 176 18.59 -13.54 17.93
CA GLN A 176 18.13 -12.45 17.06
C GLN A 176 17.83 -11.17 17.84
N MET A 177 17.39 -11.31 19.10
CA MET A 177 17.16 -10.22 20.05
C MET A 177 18.41 -9.91 20.89
N ASN A 178 19.60 -10.30 20.42
CA ASN A 178 20.89 -10.04 21.07
C ASN A 178 20.99 -10.55 22.52
N ASN A 179 20.21 -11.57 22.88
CA ASN A 179 20.04 -12.10 24.24
C ASN A 179 19.63 -11.03 25.26
N GLN A 180 18.89 -10.01 24.81
CA GLN A 180 18.32 -8.95 25.64
C GLN A 180 16.81 -9.16 25.80
N THR A 181 16.19 -8.37 26.68
CA THR A 181 14.72 -8.31 26.79
C THR A 181 14.10 -7.84 25.46
N PHE A 182 13.01 -8.48 25.05
CA PHE A 182 12.24 -8.09 23.87
C PHE A 182 10.75 -7.94 24.18
N TYR A 183 10.03 -7.30 23.27
CA TYR A 183 8.58 -7.19 23.35
C TYR A 183 7.91 -8.27 22.50
N ILE A 184 6.84 -8.86 23.04
CA ILE A 184 5.90 -9.70 22.29
C ILE A 184 4.56 -8.96 22.21
N GLU A 185 4.00 -8.85 21.02
CA GLU A 185 2.69 -8.26 20.72
C GLU A 185 1.84 -9.26 19.94
N THR A 186 0.52 -9.21 20.11
CA THR A 186 -0.41 -9.98 19.26
C THR A 186 -0.31 -9.51 17.80
N LYS A 187 -0.25 -10.46 16.87
CA LYS A 187 -0.36 -10.18 15.43
C LYS A 187 -1.83 -10.04 15.06
N LEU A 188 -2.27 -8.81 14.87
CA LEU A 188 -3.63 -8.48 14.48
C LEU A 188 -3.88 -8.76 12.99
N ASP A 189 -4.95 -9.49 12.67
CA ASP A 189 -5.39 -9.79 11.30
C ASP A 189 -6.35 -8.70 10.77
N GLY A 190 -5.80 -7.53 10.48
CA GLY A 190 -6.56 -6.38 10.02
C GLY A 190 -6.03 -5.78 8.72
N GLU A 191 -6.07 -4.45 8.67
CA GLU A 191 -5.43 -3.68 7.61
C GLU A 191 -4.53 -2.58 8.16
N ARG A 192 -3.23 -2.74 7.93
CA ARG A 192 -2.21 -1.74 8.24
C ARG A 192 -2.58 -0.35 7.72
N MET A 193 -2.64 0.62 8.64
CA MET A 193 -3.03 2.00 8.39
C MET A 193 -2.14 2.96 9.20
N GLN A 194 -1.63 3.98 8.52
CA GLN A 194 -1.02 5.14 9.18
C GLN A 194 -2.06 6.26 9.29
N MET A 195 -2.10 6.94 10.44
CA MET A 195 -2.98 8.08 10.69
C MET A 195 -2.13 9.32 10.94
N HIS A 196 -2.42 10.40 10.24
CA HIS A 196 -1.83 11.71 10.44
C HIS A 196 -2.90 12.66 10.96
N LYS A 197 -2.59 13.42 12.00
CA LYS A 197 -3.48 14.41 12.62
C LYS A 197 -2.77 15.75 12.74
N ASP A 198 -3.47 16.83 12.41
CA ASP A 198 -3.12 18.22 12.77
C ASP A 198 -4.40 18.98 13.15
N GLY A 199 -4.61 19.23 14.45
CA GLY A 199 -5.87 19.80 14.94
C GLY A 199 -7.06 18.92 14.51
N ASP A 200 -7.96 19.51 13.72
CA ASP A 200 -9.16 18.85 13.18
C ASP A 200 -8.93 18.18 11.82
N VAL A 201 -7.71 18.24 11.26
CA VAL A 201 -7.40 17.66 9.95
C VAL A 201 -6.77 16.28 10.12
N TYR A 202 -7.36 15.29 9.47
CA TYR A 202 -6.90 13.91 9.50
C TYR A 202 -6.57 13.41 8.09
N LYS A 203 -5.54 12.55 7.99
CA LYS A 203 -5.30 11.72 6.80
C LYS A 203 -4.97 10.29 7.18
N TYR A 204 -5.41 9.37 6.34
CA TYR A 204 -5.20 7.94 6.52
C TYR A 204 -4.56 7.35 5.28
N PHE A 205 -3.42 6.67 5.43
CA PHE A 205 -2.78 5.99 4.31
C PHE A 205 -2.63 4.50 4.59
N SER A 206 -2.94 3.69 3.59
CA SER A 206 -2.73 2.24 3.68
C SER A 206 -1.25 1.87 3.57
N ARG A 207 -0.92 0.59 3.81
CA ARG A 207 0.43 0.02 3.59
C ARG A 207 1.12 0.42 2.28
N ASN A 208 0.36 0.62 1.20
CA ASN A 208 0.89 0.95 -0.12
C ASN A 208 0.78 2.45 -0.46
N GLY A 209 0.50 3.30 0.54
CA GLY A 209 0.42 4.76 0.39
C GLY A 209 -0.88 5.29 -0.24
N TYR A 210 -1.88 4.43 -0.49
CA TYR A 210 -3.19 4.91 -0.94
C TYR A 210 -3.93 5.64 0.18
N ASP A 211 -4.53 6.79 -0.16
CA ASP A 211 -5.32 7.64 0.72
C ASP A 211 -6.72 7.04 0.97
N TYR A 212 -7.06 6.79 2.23
CA TYR A 212 -8.35 6.29 2.72
C TYR A 212 -9.09 7.30 3.60
N THR A 213 -8.69 8.58 3.53
CA THR A 213 -9.25 9.65 4.36
C THR A 213 -10.76 9.81 4.16
N LEU A 214 -11.25 9.66 2.92
CA LEU A 214 -12.69 9.71 2.63
C LEU A 214 -13.50 8.67 3.43
N GLN A 215 -12.91 7.50 3.69
CA GLN A 215 -13.57 6.42 4.42
C GLN A 215 -13.52 6.67 5.93
N PHE A 216 -12.35 7.00 6.46
CA PHE A 216 -12.14 7.06 7.91
C PHE A 216 -12.50 8.42 8.52
N GLY A 217 -12.42 9.50 7.73
CA GLY A 217 -12.81 10.87 8.08
C GLY A 217 -11.68 11.88 7.86
N ALA A 218 -11.92 12.98 7.14
CA ALA A 218 -10.94 14.07 7.08
C ALA A 218 -11.04 15.02 8.29
N SER A 219 -12.15 14.97 9.02
CA SER A 219 -12.45 15.83 10.17
C SER A 219 -13.27 15.12 11.24
N PRO A 220 -13.44 15.70 12.44
CA PRO A 220 -14.25 15.13 13.52
C PRO A 220 -15.75 14.99 13.21
N LEU A 221 -16.20 15.47 12.05
CA LEU A 221 -17.61 15.51 11.66
C LEU A 221 -18.01 14.43 10.65
N GLU A 222 -17.05 13.70 10.08
CA GLU A 222 -17.30 12.74 9.00
C GLU A 222 -16.42 11.48 9.11
N GLY A 223 -16.86 10.39 8.47
CA GLY A 223 -16.10 9.15 8.35
C GLY A 223 -16.39 8.11 9.43
N SER A 224 -15.92 6.89 9.20
CA SER A 224 -16.26 5.73 10.04
C SER A 224 -15.46 5.65 11.35
N LEU A 225 -14.42 6.48 11.52
CA LEU A 225 -13.50 6.42 12.65
C LEU A 225 -13.28 7.79 13.32
N THR A 226 -12.87 8.80 12.57
CA THR A 226 -12.43 10.11 13.09
C THR A 226 -13.40 10.75 14.09
N PRO A 227 -14.73 10.76 13.85
CA PRO A 227 -15.70 11.36 14.78
C PRO A 227 -15.71 10.68 16.15
N PHE A 228 -15.36 9.39 16.19
CA PHE A 228 -15.40 8.57 17.39
C PHE A 228 -14.08 8.57 18.18
N ILE A 229 -12.99 9.04 17.57
CA ILE A 229 -11.65 9.02 18.19
C ILE A 229 -11.09 10.42 18.45
N HIS A 230 -11.66 11.47 17.85
CA HIS A 230 -11.12 12.83 17.96
C HIS A 230 -10.98 13.31 19.42
N GLN A 231 -12.00 13.05 20.24
CA GLN A 231 -12.01 13.43 21.67
C GLN A 231 -11.15 12.49 22.55
N ALA A 232 -10.59 11.42 21.99
CA ALA A 232 -9.70 10.51 22.72
C ALA A 232 -8.30 11.12 22.91
N PHE A 233 -7.88 11.97 21.97
CA PHE A 233 -6.59 12.65 22.02
C PHE A 233 -6.55 13.64 23.18
N LYS A 234 -5.42 13.69 23.87
CA LYS A 234 -5.17 14.70 24.91
C LYS A 234 -4.74 16.02 24.25
N ASP A 235 -4.15 16.92 25.04
CA ASP A 235 -3.62 18.22 24.57
C ASP A 235 -2.39 18.06 23.66
N ILE A 236 -2.58 17.50 22.46
CA ILE A 236 -1.59 17.42 21.38
C ILE A 236 -2.13 18.10 20.12
N GLN A 237 -1.27 18.87 19.46
CA GLN A 237 -1.59 19.55 18.21
C GLN A 237 -1.57 18.57 17.05
N ASN A 238 -0.43 17.89 16.85
CA ASN A 238 -0.22 16.99 15.73
C ASN A 238 0.41 15.65 16.14
N CYS A 239 0.09 14.60 15.39
CA CYS A 239 0.73 13.30 15.56
C CYS A 239 0.67 12.43 14.30
N ILE A 240 1.58 11.45 14.24
CA ILE A 240 1.58 10.39 13.24
C ILE A 240 1.57 9.04 13.96
N LEU A 241 0.53 8.24 13.75
CA LEU A 241 0.35 6.92 14.34
C LEU A 241 0.48 5.83 13.29
N ASP A 242 1.02 4.69 13.71
CA ASP A 242 1.05 3.47 12.92
C ASP A 242 0.29 2.36 13.67
N GLY A 243 -0.65 1.74 12.98
CA GLY A 243 -1.59 0.81 13.59
C GLY A 243 -2.22 -0.16 12.60
N GLU A 244 -3.06 -1.04 13.12
CA GLU A 244 -3.86 -1.97 12.34
C GLU A 244 -5.33 -1.56 12.47
N MET A 245 -6.02 -1.40 11.34
CA MET A 245 -7.45 -1.17 11.33
C MET A 245 -8.18 -2.52 11.46
N MET A 246 -9.04 -2.64 12.46
CA MET A 246 -9.79 -3.85 12.80
C MET A 246 -11.30 -3.61 12.67
N ALA A 247 -12.05 -4.65 12.33
CA ALA A 247 -13.50 -4.65 12.53
C ALA A 247 -13.80 -5.21 13.92
N TYR A 248 -14.53 -4.44 14.71
CA TYR A 248 -14.89 -4.77 16.07
C TYR A 248 -16.39 -5.01 16.18
N ASN A 249 -16.78 -6.10 16.84
CA ASN A 249 -18.18 -6.39 17.17
C ASN A 249 -18.49 -5.89 18.59
N PRO A 250 -19.34 -4.86 18.77
CA PRO A 250 -19.66 -4.33 20.10
C PRO A 250 -20.45 -5.30 20.99
N THR A 251 -21.24 -6.21 20.38
CA THR A 251 -22.08 -7.18 21.09
C THR A 251 -21.25 -8.27 21.73
N THR A 252 -20.30 -8.84 20.99
CA THR A 252 -19.42 -9.90 21.49
C THR A 252 -18.12 -9.35 22.09
N GLN A 253 -17.83 -8.06 21.89
CA GLN A 253 -16.60 -7.38 22.28
C GLN A 253 -15.33 -8.01 21.68
N THR A 254 -15.44 -8.57 20.47
CA THR A 254 -14.35 -9.27 19.79
C THR A 254 -13.98 -8.61 18.47
N PHE A 255 -12.72 -8.76 18.07
CA PHE A 255 -12.31 -8.47 16.70
C PHE A 255 -12.77 -9.58 15.75
N MET A 256 -13.22 -9.16 14.57
CA MET A 256 -13.56 -10.07 13.50
C MET A 256 -12.34 -10.32 12.62
N GLN A 257 -12.10 -11.57 12.23
CA GLN A 257 -11.00 -11.94 11.33
C GLN A 257 -11.31 -11.57 9.87
N LYS A 258 -10.28 -11.32 9.07
CA LYS A 258 -10.42 -10.84 7.69
C LYS A 258 -11.15 -11.82 6.75
N GLY A 259 -11.14 -13.11 7.08
CA GLY A 259 -11.86 -14.15 6.33
C GLY A 259 -13.39 -13.97 6.32
N SER A 260 -13.94 -13.12 7.19
CA SER A 260 -15.39 -13.00 7.43
C SER A 260 -16.10 -11.99 6.50
N LYS A 261 -15.97 -12.05 5.17
CA LYS A 261 -16.81 -11.28 4.21
C LYS A 261 -16.94 -9.74 4.36
N PHE A 262 -16.28 -9.06 5.31
CA PHE A 262 -16.33 -7.60 5.44
C PHE A 262 -15.03 -6.97 4.96
N ASP A 263 -15.15 -5.84 4.27
CA ASP A 263 -14.04 -4.99 3.86
C ASP A 263 -14.04 -3.76 4.75
N ILE A 264 -13.08 -3.66 5.68
CA ILE A 264 -12.99 -2.55 6.66
C ILE A 264 -12.97 -1.20 5.94
N LYS A 265 -12.38 -1.15 4.73
CA LYS A 265 -12.31 0.04 3.88
C LYS A 265 -13.64 0.42 3.22
N ARG A 266 -14.69 -0.39 3.39
CA ARG A 266 -16.02 -0.18 2.81
C ARG A 266 -17.13 -0.38 3.82
N MET A 267 -16.80 -0.43 5.11
CA MET A 267 -17.82 -0.52 6.16
C MET A 267 -18.69 0.74 6.11
N VAL A 268 -20.01 0.53 6.13
CA VAL A 268 -21.05 1.57 6.07
C VAL A 268 -21.76 1.56 7.43
N ASP A 269 -22.35 2.70 7.82
CA ASP A 269 -22.96 2.94 9.13
C ASP A 269 -24.01 1.90 9.60
N ASP A 270 -24.57 1.09 8.70
CA ASP A 270 -25.57 0.05 8.99
C ASP A 270 -24.98 -1.33 9.37
N SER A 271 -23.68 -1.45 9.62
CA SER A 271 -23.08 -2.71 10.07
C SER A 271 -23.15 -2.92 11.58
N GLU A 272 -23.44 -4.15 12.02
CA GLU A 272 -23.27 -4.60 13.42
C GLU A 272 -21.81 -4.49 13.93
N LEU A 273 -20.88 -4.15 13.03
CA LEU A 273 -19.46 -4.00 13.28
C LEU A 273 -19.09 -2.51 13.21
N GLN A 274 -18.07 -2.13 13.96
CA GLN A 274 -17.49 -0.78 13.91
C GLN A 274 -15.99 -0.83 13.63
N THR A 275 -15.46 0.25 13.07
CA THR A 275 -14.02 0.40 12.86
C THR A 275 -13.31 0.65 14.19
N CYS A 276 -12.27 -0.14 14.47
CA CYS A 276 -11.38 0.04 15.61
C CYS A 276 -9.93 0.19 15.12
N PHE A 277 -9.24 1.24 15.53
CA PHE A 277 -7.83 1.45 15.20
C PHE A 277 -6.93 0.98 16.35
N CYS A 278 -6.19 -0.11 16.12
CA CYS A 278 -5.27 -0.69 17.09
C CYS A 278 -3.85 -0.21 16.82
N VAL A 279 -3.39 0.76 17.60
CA VAL A 279 -2.12 1.48 17.41
C VAL A 279 -0.99 0.76 18.13
N PHE A 280 0.14 0.53 17.45
CA PHE A 280 1.34 -0.08 18.05
C PHE A 280 2.59 0.80 17.94
N ASP A 281 2.54 1.92 17.21
CA ASP A 281 3.68 2.86 17.12
C ASP A 281 3.24 4.33 16.90
N VAL A 282 4.17 5.26 17.18
CA VAL A 282 4.02 6.71 17.00
C VAL A 282 5.30 7.29 16.43
N LEU A 283 5.21 8.04 15.33
CA LEU A 283 6.38 8.53 14.60
C LEU A 283 6.56 10.05 14.66
N MET A 284 5.55 10.77 15.17
CA MET A 284 5.61 12.21 15.42
C MET A 284 4.57 12.60 16.48
N VAL A 285 4.93 13.53 17.36
CA VAL A 285 4.02 14.22 18.29
C VAL A 285 4.49 15.67 18.43
N ASP A 286 3.61 16.65 18.26
CA ASP A 286 3.89 18.08 18.41
C ASP A 286 5.21 18.51 17.74
N ASP A 287 5.34 18.21 16.45
CA ASP A 287 6.50 18.44 15.59
C ASP A 287 7.79 17.69 15.98
N GLN A 288 7.80 16.96 17.09
CA GLN A 288 8.90 16.08 17.46
C GLN A 288 8.86 14.79 16.63
N LYS A 289 9.83 14.61 15.74
CA LYS A 289 10.03 13.38 14.97
C LYS A 289 10.57 12.26 15.88
N LEU A 290 9.97 11.08 15.80
CA LEU A 290 10.30 9.95 16.66
C LEU A 290 10.90 8.75 15.90
N GLY A 291 11.01 8.81 14.57
CA GLY A 291 11.50 7.69 13.75
C GLY A 291 12.97 7.27 13.97
N HIS A 292 13.74 8.02 14.77
CA HIS A 292 15.09 7.66 15.21
C HIS A 292 15.18 7.43 16.73
N GLU A 293 14.06 7.49 17.43
CA GLU A 293 13.97 7.18 18.85
C GLU A 293 13.73 5.68 19.03
N MET A 294 14.23 5.11 20.13
CA MET A 294 14.04 3.69 20.45
C MET A 294 12.55 3.34 20.60
N LEU A 295 12.15 2.14 20.15
CA LEU A 295 10.79 1.62 20.26
C LEU A 295 10.22 1.73 21.69
N SER A 296 11.04 1.47 22.71
CA SER A 296 10.66 1.64 24.12
C SER A 296 10.22 3.07 24.45
N LYS A 297 10.97 4.07 23.99
CA LYS A 297 10.62 5.49 24.17
C LYS A 297 9.38 5.87 23.37
N ARG A 298 9.26 5.40 22.12
CA ARG A 298 8.07 5.65 21.30
C ARG A 298 6.82 5.06 21.94
N TYR A 299 6.89 3.86 22.51
CA TYR A 299 5.77 3.26 23.21
C TYR A 299 5.36 4.01 24.47
N ASN A 300 6.35 4.49 25.25
CA ASN A 300 6.05 5.33 26.41
C ASN A 300 5.30 6.61 26.01
N ILE A 301 5.71 7.24 24.90
CA ILE A 301 5.02 8.41 24.32
C ILE A 301 3.63 8.01 23.80
N LEU A 302 3.49 6.87 23.13
CA LEU A 302 2.18 6.38 22.63
C LEU A 302 1.14 6.27 23.76
N ASN A 303 1.56 5.88 24.97
CA ASN A 303 0.67 5.79 26.12
C ASN A 303 0.23 7.15 26.70
N THR A 304 0.87 8.26 26.30
CA THR A 304 0.50 9.60 26.77
C THR A 304 -0.42 10.34 25.80
N ILE A 305 -0.42 10.03 24.51
CA ILE A 305 -1.07 10.85 23.46
C ILE A 305 -2.61 10.77 23.40
N PHE A 306 -3.21 9.64 23.77
CA PHE A 306 -4.67 9.48 23.78
C PHE A 306 -5.11 8.54 24.91
N THR A 307 -6.37 8.64 25.29
CA THR A 307 -7.02 7.70 26.22
C THR A 307 -7.72 6.62 25.40
N PRO A 308 -7.34 5.33 25.50
CA PRO A 308 -7.95 4.27 24.72
C PRO A 308 -9.49 4.22 24.88
N ILE A 309 -10.20 4.09 23.76
CA ILE A 309 -11.64 3.86 23.71
C ILE A 309 -11.86 2.43 23.18
N PRO A 310 -12.28 1.49 24.04
CA PRO A 310 -12.51 0.11 23.62
C PRO A 310 -13.38 -0.01 22.37
N GLY A 311 -12.90 -0.75 21.38
CA GLY A 311 -13.59 -0.93 20.09
C GLY A 311 -13.54 0.27 19.13
N ARG A 312 -12.85 1.37 19.45
CA ARG A 312 -12.67 2.53 18.55
C ARG A 312 -11.21 2.89 18.32
N VAL A 313 -10.44 3.10 19.39
CA VAL A 313 -8.99 3.31 19.32
C VAL A 313 -8.32 2.69 20.52
N GLN A 314 -7.37 1.80 20.29
CA GLN A 314 -6.72 1.03 21.34
C GLN A 314 -5.21 1.01 21.11
N ILE A 315 -4.45 0.85 22.19
CA ILE A 315 -3.01 0.59 22.12
C ILE A 315 -2.83 -0.92 22.16
N VAL A 316 -2.03 -1.47 21.24
CA VAL A 316 -1.68 -2.89 21.26
C VAL A 316 -0.87 -3.18 22.52
N SER A 317 -1.34 -4.13 23.31
CA SER A 317 -0.65 -4.60 24.50
C SER A 317 0.63 -5.31 24.11
N ARG A 318 1.70 -5.07 24.87
CA ARG A 318 2.96 -5.78 24.74
C ARG A 318 3.37 -6.38 26.08
N ILE A 319 3.94 -7.58 26.02
CA ILE A 319 4.60 -8.21 27.16
C ILE A 319 6.11 -8.16 26.98
N GLN A 320 6.85 -7.99 28.08
CA GLN A 320 8.30 -8.18 28.07
C GLN A 320 8.61 -9.66 28.24
N ALA A 321 9.55 -10.15 27.45
CA ALA A 321 10.03 -11.52 27.52
C ALA A 321 11.55 -11.56 27.30
N ASN A 322 12.17 -12.62 27.79
CA ASN A 322 13.61 -12.83 27.72
C ASN A 322 13.98 -14.19 27.12
N THR A 323 13.03 -15.12 27.08
CA THR A 323 13.31 -16.53 26.78
C THR A 323 12.48 -17.05 25.62
N GLN A 324 13.03 -18.07 24.95
CA GLN A 324 12.33 -18.85 23.94
C GLN A 324 11.05 -19.49 24.51
N LYS A 325 11.06 -19.88 25.79
CA LYS A 325 9.90 -20.50 26.44
C LYS A 325 8.71 -19.53 26.48
N GLU A 326 8.93 -18.28 26.88
CA GLU A 326 7.88 -17.25 26.90
C GLU A 326 7.31 -16.99 25.51
N VAL A 327 8.14 -17.05 24.46
CA VAL A 327 7.70 -16.94 23.06
C VAL A 327 6.81 -18.10 22.65
N VAL A 328 7.16 -19.33 23.03
CA VAL A 328 6.33 -20.51 22.76
C VAL A 328 5.00 -20.43 23.52
N ASP A 329 5.05 -20.02 24.79
CA ASP A 329 3.86 -19.90 25.64
C ASP A 329 2.91 -18.83 25.05
N ALA A 330 3.42 -17.66 24.66
CA ALA A 330 2.62 -16.60 24.01
C ALA A 330 2.08 -17.02 22.62
N LEU A 331 2.83 -17.80 21.84
CA LEU A 331 2.34 -18.32 20.56
C LEU A 331 1.21 -19.33 20.75
N ASN A 332 1.30 -20.20 21.75
CA ASN A 332 0.22 -21.15 22.08
C ASN A 332 -1.03 -20.40 22.54
N GLU A 333 -0.87 -19.37 23.38
CA GLU A 333 -1.98 -18.51 23.81
C GLU A 333 -2.66 -17.82 22.62
N ALA A 334 -1.88 -17.27 21.69
CA ALA A 334 -2.42 -16.68 20.46
C ALA A 334 -3.22 -17.71 19.63
N ILE A 335 -2.75 -18.96 19.54
CA ILE A 335 -3.46 -20.06 18.84
C ILE A 335 -4.77 -20.40 19.55
N ASP A 336 -4.76 -20.50 20.88
CA ASP A 336 -5.95 -20.81 21.68
C ASP A 336 -7.02 -19.71 21.55
N ASN A 337 -6.58 -18.45 21.47
CA ASN A 337 -7.43 -17.28 21.22
C ASN A 337 -7.84 -17.11 19.75
N ARG A 338 -7.38 -18.00 18.85
CA ARG A 338 -7.60 -17.93 17.40
C ARG A 338 -7.09 -16.62 16.78
N GLU A 339 -5.96 -16.13 17.25
CA GLU A 339 -5.26 -14.98 16.69
C GLU A 339 -4.38 -15.42 15.50
N GLU A 340 -3.86 -14.47 14.71
CA GLU A 340 -3.00 -14.79 13.57
C GLU A 340 -1.60 -15.29 14.00
N GLY A 341 -1.17 -14.88 15.19
CA GLY A 341 0.14 -15.20 15.76
C GLY A 341 0.68 -14.07 16.62
N ILE A 342 2.00 -13.97 16.72
CA ILE A 342 2.69 -12.96 17.52
C ILE A 342 3.73 -12.19 16.68
N VAL A 343 4.03 -10.97 17.12
CA VAL A 343 5.11 -10.13 16.61
C VAL A 343 6.11 -9.91 17.73
N ILE A 344 7.40 -10.05 17.42
CA ILE A 344 8.49 -9.87 18.37
C ILE A 344 9.31 -8.67 17.94
N LYS A 345 9.56 -7.75 18.87
CA LYS A 345 10.24 -6.47 18.58
C LYS A 345 11.36 -6.20 19.57
N ASP A 346 12.46 -5.66 19.06
CA ASP A 346 13.59 -5.20 19.86
C ASP A 346 13.27 -3.83 20.49
N PRO A 347 13.30 -3.67 21.83
CA PRO A 347 13.02 -2.40 22.51
C PRO A 347 13.95 -1.25 22.14
N ILE A 348 15.16 -1.55 21.63
CA ILE A 348 16.15 -0.55 21.21
C ILE A 348 16.16 -0.30 19.70
N SER A 349 15.31 -0.98 18.90
CA SER A 349 15.22 -0.69 17.47
C SER A 349 14.63 0.70 17.21
N ILE A 350 15.13 1.37 16.18
CA ILE A 350 14.55 2.61 15.63
C ILE A 350 13.31 2.33 14.79
#